data_AF-A0A534BDT8-F1
#
_entry.id   AF-A0A534BDT8-F1
#
_cell.length_a   1.000
_cell.length_b   1.000
_cell.length_c   1.000
_cell.angle_alpha   90.00
_cell.angle_beta   90.00
_cell.angle_gamma   90.00
#
_symmetry.space_group_name_H-M   'P 1'
#
loop_
_entity.id
_entity.type
_entity.pdbx_description
1 polymer ?
#
loop_
_entity_poly.entity_id
_entity_poly.type
_entity_poly.pdbx_seq_one_letter_code
_entity_poly.pdbx_strand_id
1 'polypeptide(L)'
;MSRPDAREEAPPIEVLESPLHGLGVFATARIARGRRIVEYRGERISHAEADRRYDHKEPGDNHTFLFTVDAHTVIDAGVDGNEARFMNHSCEPNCESVIEAGRVFIDAIRTIEPGEELTYDYQIQRAADDPPDVDQVFACRCGRERCRGTMLWPPRPPPPRSRERARGR
;
A
#
# COMPACT_ATOMS: atom_id res chain seq x y z
N MET A 1 15.91 22.01 -29.81
CA MET A 1 16.61 21.89 -28.52
C MET A 1 15.97 20.75 -27.76
N SER A 2 16.45 19.53 -27.95
CA SER A 2 15.94 18.36 -27.22
C SER A 2 16.24 18.59 -25.75
N ARG A 3 15.18 18.57 -24.92
CA ARG A 3 15.32 18.53 -23.47
C ARG A 3 16.23 17.34 -23.15
N PRO A 4 17.27 17.52 -22.32
CA PRO A 4 18.09 16.39 -21.90
C PRO A 4 17.15 15.34 -21.29
N ASP A 5 17.33 14.10 -21.72
CA ASP A 5 16.69 12.93 -21.14
C ASP A 5 16.82 13.03 -19.62
N ALA A 6 15.69 13.02 -18.91
CA ALA A 6 15.67 13.09 -17.47
C ALA A 6 16.34 11.81 -16.96
N ARG A 7 17.66 11.87 -16.77
CA ARG A 7 18.39 10.92 -15.93
C ARG A 7 17.51 10.71 -14.70
N GLU A 8 17.17 9.45 -14.40
CA GLU A 8 16.48 9.06 -13.17
C GLU A 8 17.24 9.67 -11.99
N GLU A 9 16.89 10.89 -11.62
CA GLU A 9 17.34 11.52 -10.40
C GLU A 9 16.74 10.65 -9.30
N ALA A 10 17.61 10.17 -8.40
CA ALA A 10 17.18 9.36 -7.28
C ALA A 10 15.98 10.05 -6.60
N PRO A 11 14.93 9.30 -6.25
CA PRO A 11 13.75 9.89 -5.63
C PRO A 11 14.18 10.67 -4.38
N PRO A 12 13.59 11.85 -4.10
CA PRO A 12 13.98 12.70 -2.97
C PRO A 12 13.45 12.13 -1.65
N ILE A 13 13.89 10.93 -1.32
CA ILE A 13 13.43 10.12 -0.21
C ILE A 13 14.60 9.47 0.52
N GLU A 14 14.41 9.16 1.79
CA GLU A 14 15.34 8.39 2.61
C GLU A 14 14.57 7.45 3.55
N VAL A 15 15.24 6.39 4.03
CA VAL A 15 14.66 5.44 4.97
C VAL A 15 15.22 5.73 6.37
N LEU A 16 14.34 5.97 7.33
CA LEU A 16 14.69 6.27 8.73
C LEU A 16 13.82 5.44 9.68
N GLU A 17 14.15 5.44 10.96
CA GLU A 17 13.25 4.89 12.00
C GLU A 17 11.94 5.68 12.03
N SER A 18 10.82 4.97 12.01
CA SER A 18 9.49 5.57 11.98
C SER A 18 8.87 5.59 13.37
N PRO A 19 8.25 6.72 13.78
CA PRO A 19 7.42 6.76 14.98
C PRO A 19 6.13 5.94 14.83
N LEU A 20 5.72 5.59 13.61
CA LEU A 20 4.53 4.80 13.35
C LEU A 20 4.82 3.31 13.55
N HIS A 21 5.86 2.81 12.87
CA HIS A 21 6.22 1.39 12.89
C HIS A 21 7.58 1.14 12.24
N GLY A 22 8.54 0.57 13.00
CA GLY A 22 9.82 0.08 12.47
C GLY A 22 10.57 1.14 11.66
N LEU A 23 10.67 0.93 10.34
CA LEU A 23 11.24 1.88 9.39
C LEU A 23 10.12 2.61 8.63
N GLY A 24 10.42 3.84 8.18
CA GLY A 24 9.56 4.66 7.35
C GLY A 24 10.36 5.31 6.23
N VAL A 25 9.64 5.82 5.23
CA VAL A 25 10.25 6.60 4.14
C VAL A 25 9.91 8.07 4.34
N PHE A 26 10.91 8.94 4.25
CA PHE A 26 10.77 10.37 4.54
C PHE A 26 11.21 11.20 3.34
N ALA A 27 10.58 12.36 3.14
CA ALA A 27 10.95 13.27 2.07
C ALA A 27 12.26 14.03 2.41
N THR A 28 13.27 13.98 1.55
CA THR A 28 14.52 14.76 1.72
C THR A 28 14.45 16.14 1.08
N ALA A 29 13.45 16.37 0.23
CA ALA A 29 13.16 17.65 -0.40
C ALA A 29 11.65 17.83 -0.55
N ARG A 30 11.22 19.06 -0.88
CA ARG A 30 9.81 19.35 -1.17
C ARG A 30 9.32 18.54 -2.37
N ILE A 31 8.21 17.82 -2.20
CA ILE A 31 7.54 17.04 -3.24
C ILE A 31 6.20 17.69 -3.55
N ALA A 32 6.00 18.13 -4.80
CA ALA A 32 4.76 18.75 -5.22
C ALA A 32 3.62 17.73 -5.33
N ARG A 33 2.37 18.17 -5.07
CA ARG A 33 1.16 17.39 -5.35
C ARG A 33 1.16 16.87 -6.79
N GLY A 34 0.75 15.62 -6.99
CA GLY A 34 0.66 14.93 -8.26
C GLY A 34 2.01 14.44 -8.80
N ARG A 35 3.11 14.63 -8.05
CA ARG A 35 4.42 14.11 -8.44
C ARG A 35 4.48 12.62 -8.17
N ARG A 36 4.92 11.86 -9.17
CA ARG A 36 5.37 10.48 -9.00
C ARG A 36 6.68 10.44 -8.22
N ILE A 37 6.67 9.72 -7.11
CA ILE A 37 7.79 9.67 -6.18
C ILE A 37 8.68 8.48 -6.53
N VAL A 38 8.12 7.27 -6.49
CA VAL A 38 8.90 6.03 -6.61
C VAL A 38 8.02 4.92 -7.18
N GLU A 39 8.64 3.96 -7.88
CA GLU A 39 8.00 2.70 -8.23
C GLU A 39 8.14 1.71 -7.08
N TYR A 40 7.08 0.97 -6.75
CA TYR A 40 7.16 -0.14 -5.82
C TYR A 40 7.71 -1.37 -6.55
N ARG A 41 8.94 -1.79 -6.22
CA ARG A 41 9.66 -2.87 -6.91
C ARG A 41 9.82 -4.09 -6.02
N GLY A 42 9.98 -5.25 -6.67
CA GLY A 42 10.20 -6.54 -6.05
C GLY A 42 10.03 -7.66 -7.07
N GLU A 43 10.18 -8.90 -6.62
CA GLU A 43 9.92 -10.07 -7.44
C GLU A 43 8.43 -10.16 -7.82
N ARG A 44 8.11 -10.52 -9.07
CA ARG A 44 6.73 -10.70 -9.52
C ARG A 44 6.35 -12.16 -9.46
N ILE A 45 5.37 -12.48 -8.62
CA ILE A 45 4.93 -13.84 -8.34
C ILE A 45 3.41 -13.98 -8.53
N SER A 46 2.91 -15.20 -8.58
CA SER A 46 1.48 -15.48 -8.58
C SER A 46 0.90 -15.35 -7.17
N HIS A 47 -0.42 -15.19 -7.07
CA HIS A 47 -1.13 -15.23 -5.77
C HIS A 47 -0.84 -16.53 -5.00
N ALA A 48 -0.90 -17.69 -5.67
CA ALA A 48 -0.61 -18.97 -5.03
C ALA A 48 0.84 -19.09 -4.50
N GLU A 49 1.80 -18.46 -5.17
CA GLU A 49 3.18 -18.42 -4.69
C GLU A 49 3.35 -17.44 -3.52
N ALA A 50 2.65 -16.30 -3.55
CA ALA A 50 2.59 -15.37 -2.43
C ALA A 50 2.00 -16.05 -1.19
N ASP A 51 0.87 -16.74 -1.34
CA ASP A 51 0.25 -17.52 -0.28
C ASP A 51 1.25 -18.55 0.27
N ARG A 52 1.84 -19.40 -0.59
CA ARG A 52 2.84 -20.42 -0.18
C ARG A 52 4.00 -19.84 0.64
N ARG A 53 4.49 -18.65 0.30
CA ARG A 53 5.61 -18.01 1.00
C ARG A 53 5.21 -17.47 2.38
N TYR A 54 3.96 -17.03 2.53
CA TYR A 54 3.49 -16.32 3.72
C TYR A 54 2.57 -17.19 4.62
N ASP A 55 2.17 -18.40 4.17
CA ASP A 55 1.31 -19.35 4.91
C ASP A 55 1.94 -19.88 6.21
N HIS A 56 3.27 -19.77 6.35
CA HIS A 56 4.02 -20.30 7.48
C HIS A 56 4.73 -19.22 8.31
N LYS A 57 4.29 -17.97 8.21
CA LYS A 57 4.87 -16.92 9.04
C LYS A 57 4.67 -17.21 10.51
N GLU A 58 5.75 -17.04 11.27
CA GLU A 58 5.74 -17.19 12.73
C GLU A 58 4.65 -16.29 13.33
N PRO A 59 3.90 -16.77 14.33
CA PRO A 59 2.91 -15.96 15.02
C PRO A 59 3.54 -14.65 15.52
N GLY A 60 3.14 -13.52 14.94
CA GLY A 60 3.64 -12.18 15.27
C GLY A 60 4.50 -11.51 14.19
N ASP A 61 4.94 -12.22 13.15
CA ASP A 61 5.52 -11.60 11.96
C ASP A 61 4.43 -11.14 10.98
N ASN A 62 3.89 -9.95 11.24
CA ASN A 62 2.87 -9.33 10.38
C ASN A 62 3.48 -8.48 9.25
N HIS A 63 4.81 -8.54 9.04
CA HIS A 63 5.45 -7.74 8.01
C HIS A 63 5.24 -8.38 6.64
N THR A 64 4.35 -7.81 5.84
CA THR A 64 4.12 -8.26 4.47
C THR A 64 4.54 -7.17 3.50
N PHE A 65 5.42 -7.52 2.56
CA PHE A 65 5.89 -6.64 1.48
C PHE A 65 5.22 -6.98 0.14
N LEU A 66 3.99 -7.50 0.21
CA LEU A 66 3.21 -7.91 -0.94
C LEU A 66 2.38 -6.75 -1.46
N PHE A 67 2.38 -6.56 -2.78
CA PHE A 67 1.53 -5.60 -3.48
C PHE A 67 0.77 -6.30 -4.60
N THR A 68 -0.57 -6.31 -4.54
CA THR A 68 -1.40 -6.88 -5.61
C THR A 68 -1.44 -5.92 -6.80
N VAL A 69 -0.96 -6.37 -7.95
CA VAL A 69 -1.00 -5.60 -9.20
C VAL A 69 -2.31 -5.84 -9.95
N ASP A 70 -2.68 -7.12 -10.07
CA ASP A 70 -3.87 -7.57 -10.79
C ASP A 70 -4.30 -8.98 -10.32
N ALA A 71 -5.26 -9.58 -11.02
CA ALA A 71 -5.81 -10.90 -10.70
C ALA A 71 -4.79 -12.07 -10.79
N HIS A 72 -3.63 -11.84 -11.38
CA HIS A 72 -2.62 -12.87 -11.61
C HIS A 72 -1.28 -12.55 -10.95
N THR A 73 -1.01 -11.27 -10.70
CA THR A 73 0.32 -10.81 -10.29
C THR A 73 0.32 -10.12 -8.94
N VAL A 74 1.27 -10.54 -8.11
CA VAL A 74 1.66 -9.92 -6.85
C VAL A 74 3.14 -9.54 -6.94
N ILE A 75 3.53 -8.39 -6.41
CA ILE A 75 4.93 -8.01 -6.20
C ILE A 75 5.31 -8.37 -4.77
N ASP A 76 6.39 -9.13 -4.58
CA ASP A 76 7.01 -9.41 -3.29
C ASP A 76 8.28 -8.59 -3.14
N ALA A 77 8.20 -7.45 -2.44
CA ALA A 77 9.34 -6.57 -2.20
C ALA A 77 10.27 -7.06 -1.07
N GLY A 78 9.97 -8.22 -0.47
CA GLY A 78 10.93 -8.97 0.36
C GLY A 78 12.09 -9.53 -0.47
N VAL A 79 11.87 -9.75 -1.77
CA VAL A 79 12.88 -10.22 -2.73
C VAL A 79 13.13 -9.13 -3.77
N ASP A 80 14.38 -8.66 -3.88
CA ASP A 80 14.80 -7.62 -4.83
C ASP A 80 13.96 -6.32 -4.79
N GLY A 81 13.40 -5.98 -3.63
CA GLY A 81 12.65 -4.75 -3.43
C GLY A 81 13.51 -3.52 -3.19
N ASN A 82 12.87 -2.35 -3.24
CA ASN A 82 13.49 -1.04 -3.01
C ASN A 82 12.96 -0.36 -1.72
N GLU A 83 13.35 0.90 -1.50
CA GLU A 83 13.01 1.70 -0.31
C GLU A 83 11.50 1.82 -0.10
N ALA A 84 10.70 1.79 -1.17
CA ALA A 84 9.25 1.91 -1.12
C ALA A 84 8.57 0.85 -0.24
N ARG A 85 9.22 -0.31 -0.02
CA ARG A 85 8.68 -1.37 0.86
C ARG A 85 8.54 -0.95 2.33
N PHE A 86 9.24 0.11 2.74
CA PHE A 86 9.18 0.64 4.10
C PHE A 86 8.16 1.78 4.27
N MET A 87 7.43 2.15 3.22
CA MET A 87 6.39 3.17 3.32
C MET A 87 5.23 2.67 4.18
N ASN A 88 4.94 3.38 5.27
CA ASN A 88 3.95 2.97 6.26
C ASN A 88 2.51 3.30 5.85
N HIS A 89 1.58 2.63 6.55
CA HIS A 89 0.16 2.90 6.44
C HIS A 89 -0.25 4.17 7.19
N SER A 90 -1.13 4.97 6.57
CA SER A 90 -1.93 5.98 7.27
C SER A 90 -3.38 5.98 6.78
N CYS A 91 -4.32 6.19 7.71
CA CYS A 91 -5.74 6.42 7.39
C CYS A 91 -6.01 7.82 6.81
N GLU A 92 -5.09 8.77 7.03
CA GLU A 92 -5.09 10.07 6.35
C GLU A 92 -3.71 10.25 5.68
N PRO A 93 -3.47 9.58 4.54
CA PRO A 93 -2.15 9.55 3.92
C PRO A 93 -1.80 10.85 3.18
N ASN A 94 -0.53 10.96 2.77
CA ASN A 94 -0.06 12.02 1.87
C ASN A 94 0.35 11.51 0.48
N CYS A 95 0.33 10.19 0.28
CA CYS A 95 0.56 9.51 -0.99
C CYS A 95 -0.58 8.55 -1.33
N GLU A 96 -0.68 8.17 -2.60
CA GLU A 96 -1.52 7.09 -3.09
C GLU A 96 -0.72 6.14 -3.99
N SER A 97 -1.18 4.89 -4.09
CA SER A 97 -0.64 3.93 -5.03
C SER A 97 -1.41 3.98 -6.35
N VAL A 98 -0.68 3.96 -7.46
CA VAL A 98 -1.24 4.02 -8.82
C VAL A 98 -0.69 2.85 -9.64
N ILE A 99 -1.60 2.08 -10.24
CA ILE A 99 -1.23 0.95 -11.10
C ILE A 99 -1.32 1.39 -12.55
N GLU A 100 -0.20 1.40 -13.26
CA GLU A 100 -0.10 1.80 -14.66
C GLU A 100 0.71 0.78 -15.45
N ALA A 101 0.14 0.24 -16.53
CA ALA A 101 0.78 -0.75 -17.39
C ALA A 101 1.41 -1.93 -16.62
N GLY A 102 0.72 -2.41 -15.57
CA GLY A 102 1.17 -3.53 -14.73
C GLY A 102 2.29 -3.19 -13.74
N ARG A 103 2.65 -1.92 -13.58
CA ARG A 103 3.62 -1.41 -12.60
C ARG A 103 2.90 -0.64 -11.50
N VAL A 104 3.47 -0.62 -10.31
CA VAL A 104 2.92 0.06 -9.14
C VAL A 104 3.79 1.27 -8.86
N PHE A 105 3.18 2.45 -8.82
CA PHE A 105 3.84 3.71 -8.49
C PHE A 105 3.21 4.32 -7.25
N ILE A 106 3.99 5.17 -6.59
CA ILE A 106 3.53 5.99 -5.49
C ILE A 106 3.56 7.45 -5.91
N ASP A 107 2.39 8.09 -5.86
CA ASP A 107 2.20 9.47 -6.27
C ASP A 107 1.76 10.33 -5.06
N ALA A 108 2.22 11.57 -5.00
CA ALA A 108 1.87 12.50 -3.92
C ALA A 108 0.44 13.05 -4.10
N ILE A 109 -0.45 12.94 -3.11
CA ILE A 109 -1.82 13.49 -3.22
C ILE A 109 -1.95 14.93 -2.71
N ARG A 110 -0.93 15.41 -2.00
CA ARG A 110 -0.72 16.80 -1.61
C ARG A 110 0.75 17.17 -1.72
N THR A 111 1.07 18.45 -1.55
CA THR A 111 2.47 18.87 -1.37
C THR A 111 3.00 18.32 -0.05
N ILE A 112 4.21 17.80 -0.07
CA ILE A 112 4.92 17.20 1.06
C ILE A 112 6.22 17.98 1.27
N GLU A 113 6.44 18.45 2.49
CA GLU A 113 7.62 19.20 2.90
C GLU A 113 8.75 18.24 3.35
N PRO A 114 10.02 18.70 3.33
CA PRO A 114 11.14 17.90 3.82
C PRO A 114 10.93 17.44 5.28
N GLY A 115 11.31 16.20 5.57
CA GLY A 115 11.17 15.56 6.88
C GLY A 115 9.79 14.96 7.16
N GLU A 116 8.80 15.15 6.29
CA GLU A 116 7.52 14.45 6.42
C GLU A 116 7.65 12.96 6.02
N GLU A 117 7.05 12.07 6.81
CA GLU A 117 6.95 10.65 6.48
C GLU A 117 5.93 10.44 5.34
N LEU A 118 6.34 9.69 4.32
CA LEU A 118 5.52 9.28 3.20
C LEU A 118 4.68 8.07 3.61
N THR A 119 3.36 8.22 3.52
CA THR A 119 2.40 7.17 3.89
C THR A 119 1.30 7.06 2.85
N TYR A 120 0.75 5.85 2.70
CA TYR A 120 -0.41 5.58 1.84
C TYR A 120 -1.42 4.68 2.55
N ASP A 121 -2.66 4.64 2.07
CA ASP A 121 -3.62 3.64 2.54
C ASP A 121 -3.28 2.30 1.88
N TYR A 122 -3.04 1.25 2.67
CA TYR A 122 -2.67 -0.07 2.14
C TYR A 122 -3.83 -0.77 1.43
N GLN A 123 -5.08 -0.33 1.67
CA GLN A 123 -6.28 -0.88 1.03
C GLN A 123 -6.47 -2.39 1.24
N ILE A 124 -5.97 -2.92 2.36
CA ILE A 124 -6.06 -4.34 2.70
C ILE A 124 -7.53 -4.70 2.90
N GLN A 125 -8.03 -5.63 2.09
CA GLN A 125 -9.40 -6.13 2.24
C GLN A 125 -9.47 -7.17 3.34
N ARG A 126 -10.62 -7.25 4.00
CA ARG A 126 -10.95 -8.39 4.87
C ARG A 126 -11.26 -9.61 4.02
N ALA A 127 -10.77 -10.76 4.46
CA ALA A 127 -11.18 -12.06 3.94
C ALA A 127 -12.46 -12.55 4.63
N ALA A 128 -13.17 -13.48 3.99
CA ALA A 128 -14.41 -14.03 4.54
C ALA A 128 -14.17 -14.94 5.75
N ASP A 129 -12.96 -15.49 5.83
CA ASP A 129 -12.46 -16.43 6.82
C ASP A 129 -11.45 -15.80 7.78
N ASP A 130 -11.33 -14.46 7.79
CA ASP A 130 -10.53 -13.73 8.76
C ASP A 130 -10.92 -14.14 10.20
N PRO A 131 -9.93 -14.36 11.09
CA PRO A 131 -10.20 -14.73 12.47
C PRO A 131 -10.84 -13.56 13.25
N PRO A 132 -11.55 -13.83 14.36
CA PRO A 132 -12.22 -12.78 15.14
C PRO A 132 -11.30 -11.68 15.67
N ASP A 133 -10.01 -11.94 15.82
CA ASP A 133 -8.98 -11.02 16.31
C ASP A 133 -8.18 -10.33 15.19
N VAL A 134 -8.57 -10.49 13.92
CA VAL A 134 -7.85 -9.94 12.76
C VAL A 134 -7.59 -8.43 12.89
N ASP A 135 -8.50 -7.67 13.51
CA ASP A 135 -8.32 -6.23 13.72
C ASP A 135 -7.23 -5.88 14.73
N GLN A 136 -6.95 -6.77 15.67
CA GLN A 136 -5.86 -6.61 16.62
C GLN A 136 -4.53 -6.94 15.95
N VAL A 137 -4.51 -7.96 15.09
CA VAL A 137 -3.34 -8.36 14.27
C VAL A 137 -2.95 -7.22 13.31
N PHE A 138 -3.95 -6.62 12.65
CA PHE A 138 -3.78 -5.49 11.72
C PHE A 138 -4.06 -4.13 12.36
N ALA A 139 -3.85 -3.99 13.67
CA ALA A 139 -4.13 -2.75 14.39
C ALA A 139 -3.38 -1.55 13.77
N CYS A 140 -4.10 -0.48 13.46
CA CYS A 140 -3.51 0.72 12.89
C CYS A 140 -3.02 1.65 14.01
N ARG A 141 -1.76 2.09 13.90
CA ARG A 141 -1.12 3.01 14.85
C ARG A 141 -0.71 4.34 14.22
N CYS A 142 -1.39 4.77 13.14
CA CYS A 142 -1.02 5.97 12.38
C CYS A 142 -1.22 7.30 13.13
N GLY A 143 -1.91 7.30 14.28
CA GLY A 143 -2.11 8.47 15.13
C GLY A 143 -3.04 9.56 14.57
N ARG A 144 -3.71 9.33 13.44
CA ARG A 144 -4.62 10.31 12.83
C ARG A 144 -5.97 10.39 13.55
N GLU A 145 -6.59 11.56 13.57
CA GLU A 145 -7.89 11.78 14.23
C GLU A 145 -9.00 10.88 13.66
N ARG A 146 -9.01 10.67 12.33
CA ARG A 146 -9.94 9.76 11.65
C ARG A 146 -9.35 8.37 11.41
N CYS A 147 -8.48 7.90 12.30
CA CYS A 147 -7.95 6.54 12.22
C CYS A 147 -9.08 5.50 12.32
N ARG A 148 -9.02 4.46 11.48
CA ARG A 148 -9.99 3.35 11.48
C ARG A 148 -9.79 2.38 12.66
N GLY A 149 -8.68 2.49 13.38
CA GLY A 149 -8.24 1.52 14.39
C GLY A 149 -7.59 0.25 13.83
N THR A 150 -7.76 -0.02 12.54
CA THR A 150 -7.22 -1.16 11.80
C THR A 150 -6.72 -0.73 10.42
N MET A 151 -5.70 -1.42 9.89
CA MET A 151 -5.21 -1.21 8.53
C MET A 151 -6.15 -1.80 7.47
N LEU A 152 -7.11 -2.64 7.90
CA LEU A 152 -8.10 -3.27 7.05
C LEU A 152 -9.20 -2.27 6.64
N TRP A 153 -9.64 -2.37 5.39
CA TRP A 153 -10.85 -1.71 4.94
C TRP A 153 -12.10 -2.34 5.57
N PRO A 154 -13.17 -1.55 5.75
CA PRO A 154 -14.44 -2.08 6.21
C PRO A 154 -14.97 -3.14 5.24
N PRO A 155 -15.74 -4.14 5.72
CA PRO A 155 -16.35 -5.14 4.85
C PRO A 155 -17.14 -4.47 3.73
N ARG A 156 -16.97 -4.96 2.51
CA ARG A 156 -17.74 -4.45 1.37
C ARG A 156 -19.23 -4.71 1.63
N PRO A 157 -20.11 -3.71 1.55
CA PRO A 157 -21.54 -3.95 1.71
C PRO A 157 -22.03 -4.93 0.63
N PRO A 158 -22.99 -5.80 0.95
CA PRO A 158 -23.52 -6.74 -0.04
C PRO A 158 -24.10 -5.97 -1.23
N PRO A 159 -24.00 -6.50 -2.46
CA PRO A 159 -24.60 -5.86 -3.61
C PRO A 159 -26.11 -5.69 -3.37
N PRO A 160 -26.72 -4.58 -3.83
CA PRO A 160 -28.16 -4.39 -3.71
C PRO A 160 -28.87 -5.56 -4.38
N ARG A 161 -29.82 -6.19 -3.67
CA ARG A 161 -30.63 -7.28 -4.25
C ARG A 161 -31.31 -6.76 -5.51
N SER A 162 -31.07 -7.39 -6.66
CA SER A 162 -31.80 -7.10 -7.87
C SER A 162 -33.29 -7.32 -7.59
N ARG A 163 -34.11 -6.29 -7.81
CA ARG A 163 -35.57 -6.46 -7.79
C ARG A 163 -35.91 -7.36 -8.97
N GLU A 164 -36.17 -8.63 -8.67
CA GLU A 164 -36.74 -9.57 -9.62
C GLU A 164 -38.02 -8.93 -10.17
N ARG A 165 -38.01 -8.56 -11.45
CA ARG A 165 -39.21 -8.05 -12.13
C ARG A 165 -40.19 -9.21 -12.13
N ALA A 166 -41.21 -9.12 -11.28
CA ALA A 166 -42.40 -9.96 -11.34
C ALA A 166 -42.95 -9.88 -12.77
N ARG A 167 -42.64 -10.90 -13.58
CA ARG A 167 -43.30 -11.14 -14.86
C ARG A 167 -44.67 -11.72 -14.51
N GLY A 168 -45.66 -10.82 -14.35
CA GLY A 168 -47.06 -11.19 -14.25
C GLY A 168 -47.48 -11.94 -15.52
N ARG A 169 -48.16 -13.08 -15.31
CA ARG A 169 -48.91 -13.83 -16.32
C ARG A 169 -50.22 -13.12 -16.65
#